data_AF-A0A218QD60-F1
#
_entry.id   AF-A0A218QD60-F1
#
_cell.length_a   1.000
_cell.length_b   1.000
_cell.length_c   1.000
_cell.angle_alpha   90.00
_cell.angle_beta   90.00
_cell.angle_gamma   90.00
#
_symmetry.space_group_name_H-M   'P 1'
#
loop_
_entity.id
_entity.type
_entity.pdbx_description
1 polymer ?
#
loop_
_entity_poly.entity_id
_entity_poly.type
_entity_poly.pdbx_seq_one_letter_code
_entity_poly.pdbx_strand_id
1 'polypeptide(L)'
;MDLKTQIQLLIDNAPNDGITPQLVTAIAPVISAIASSLRHPQYYILQNLEKDWVLTTLSNRANPELEKRAIYAYPTLQDVPLSLNAGLDPQVIAAPIAIADILFQLVALEPVDSIVFFETPGMSTNAVEIKRTELQRLIQETLQQKHSRPQIPPDIA
;
A
#
# COMPACT_ATOMS: atom_id res chain seq x y z
N MET A 1 -2.49 -15.94 5.19
CA MET A 1 -1.02 -15.78 5.24
C MET A 1 -0.69 -14.69 6.24
N ASP A 2 0.25 -14.91 7.16
CA ASP A 2 0.69 -13.87 8.10
C ASP A 2 1.61 -12.84 7.43
N LEU A 3 1.76 -11.67 8.07
CA LEU A 3 2.53 -10.55 7.56
C LEU A 3 4.00 -10.88 7.30
N LYS A 4 4.64 -11.70 8.15
CA LYS A 4 6.05 -12.07 7.99
C LYS A 4 6.26 -12.84 6.68
N THR A 5 5.33 -13.73 6.36
CA THR A 5 5.37 -14.48 5.10
C THR A 5 5.15 -13.57 3.90
N GLN A 6 4.24 -12.59 3.98
CA GLN A 6 4.04 -11.61 2.88
C GLN A 6 5.31 -10.81 2.60
N ILE A 7 5.99 -10.34 3.65
CA ILE A 7 7.25 -9.61 3.53
C ILE A 7 8.34 -10.50 2.92
N GLN A 8 8.44 -11.76 3.33
CA GLN A 8 9.41 -12.68 2.75
C GLN A 8 9.16 -12.90 1.25
N LEU A 9 7.89 -13.05 0.84
CA LEU A 9 7.53 -13.17 -0.57
C LEU A 9 7.89 -11.92 -1.39
N LEU A 10 7.77 -10.72 -0.82
CA LEU A 10 8.24 -9.49 -1.50
C LEU A 10 9.75 -9.54 -1.76
N ILE A 11 10.52 -10.03 -0.80
CA ILE A 11 11.98 -10.14 -0.92
C ILE A 11 12.34 -11.24 -1.93
N ASP A 12 11.69 -12.41 -1.84
CA ASP A 12 11.98 -13.57 -2.68
C ASP A 12 11.58 -13.33 -4.15
N ASN A 13 10.52 -12.57 -4.40
CA ASN A 13 10.04 -12.22 -5.74
C ASN A 13 10.69 -10.96 -6.32
N ALA A 14 11.56 -10.29 -5.57
CA ALA A 14 12.28 -9.13 -6.06
C ALA A 14 13.16 -9.52 -7.26
N PRO A 15 13.24 -8.68 -8.32
CA PRO A 15 14.17 -8.89 -9.43
C PRO A 15 15.58 -9.21 -8.94
N ASN A 16 16.16 -10.31 -9.41
CA ASN A 16 17.49 -10.75 -8.98
C ASN A 16 18.60 -10.03 -9.77
N ASP A 17 18.62 -8.71 -9.66
CA ASP A 17 19.61 -7.81 -10.28
C ASP A 17 20.77 -7.44 -9.34
N GLY A 18 20.82 -8.07 -8.15
CA GLY A 18 21.81 -7.84 -7.11
C GLY A 18 21.54 -6.64 -6.20
N ILE A 19 20.61 -5.74 -6.56
CA ILE A 19 20.34 -4.50 -5.81
C ILE A 19 18.91 -4.49 -5.26
N THR A 20 17.93 -4.84 -6.10
CA THR A 20 16.50 -4.75 -5.77
C THR A 20 16.12 -5.59 -4.54
N PRO A 21 16.60 -6.83 -4.34
CA PRO A 21 16.26 -7.61 -3.14
C PRO A 21 16.78 -6.97 -1.84
N GLN A 22 17.93 -6.29 -1.91
CA GLN A 22 18.49 -5.55 -0.77
C GLN A 22 17.64 -4.32 -0.46
N LEU A 23 17.16 -3.62 -1.48
CA LEU A 23 16.28 -2.47 -1.32
C LEU A 23 14.94 -2.87 -0.69
N VAL A 24 14.31 -3.95 -1.20
CA VAL A 24 13.06 -4.49 -0.62
C VAL A 24 13.28 -4.90 0.85
N THR A 25 14.37 -5.60 1.14
CA THR A 25 14.77 -5.94 2.52
C THR A 25 14.98 -4.69 3.37
N ALA A 26 15.54 -3.63 2.79
CA ALA A 26 15.84 -2.41 3.50
C ALA A 26 14.58 -1.65 3.95
N ILE A 27 13.52 -1.68 3.13
CA ILE A 27 12.24 -1.02 3.38
C ILE A 27 11.20 -1.88 4.12
N ALA A 28 11.40 -3.20 4.18
CA ALA A 28 10.52 -4.15 4.87
C ALA A 28 10.09 -3.72 6.30
N PRO A 29 10.95 -3.11 7.15
CA PRO A 29 10.52 -2.63 8.46
C PRO A 29 9.42 -1.56 8.40
N VAL A 30 9.46 -0.65 7.40
CA VAL A 30 8.44 0.39 7.22
C VAL A 30 7.11 -0.23 6.82
N ILE A 31 7.15 -1.13 5.84
CA ILE A 31 5.96 -1.88 5.40
C ILE A 31 5.36 -2.65 6.57
N SER A 32 6.19 -3.36 7.35
CA SER A 32 5.74 -4.12 8.51
C SER A 32 5.10 -3.24 9.59
N ALA A 33 5.67 -2.05 9.85
CA ALA A 33 5.16 -1.13 10.87
C ALA A 33 3.76 -0.60 10.49
N ILE A 34 3.57 -0.21 9.23
CA ILE A 34 2.27 0.29 8.73
C ILE A 34 1.26 -0.86 8.64
N ALA A 35 1.66 -2.01 8.08
CA ALA A 35 0.76 -3.16 7.99
C ALA A 35 0.28 -3.65 9.37
N SER A 36 1.10 -3.52 10.41
CA SER A 36 0.73 -3.91 11.78
C SER A 36 -0.24 -2.94 12.45
N SER A 37 -0.40 -1.71 11.94
CA SER A 37 -1.43 -0.77 12.44
C SER A 37 -2.80 -1.01 11.80
N LEU A 38 -2.84 -1.81 10.74
CA LEU A 38 -4.05 -2.21 10.03
C LEU A 38 -4.56 -3.57 10.56
N ARG A 39 -5.87 -3.77 10.53
CA ARG A 39 -6.51 -4.95 11.14
C ARG A 39 -6.44 -6.19 10.26
N HIS A 40 -6.39 -6.02 8.94
CA HIS A 40 -6.55 -7.13 8.00
C HIS A 40 -5.22 -7.43 7.29
N PRO A 41 -4.83 -8.71 7.17
CA PRO A 41 -3.64 -9.10 6.43
C PRO A 41 -3.85 -9.03 4.90
N GLN A 42 -5.08 -8.85 4.45
CA GLN A 42 -5.46 -8.75 3.05
C GLN A 42 -6.65 -7.81 2.91
N TYR A 43 -6.74 -7.14 1.76
CA TYR A 43 -7.89 -6.33 1.41
C TYR A 43 -8.32 -6.64 -0.02
N TYR A 44 -9.58 -6.36 -0.31
CA TYR A 44 -10.14 -6.43 -1.64
C TYR A 44 -9.99 -5.06 -2.30
N ILE A 45 -9.30 -5.01 -3.43
CA ILE A 45 -9.15 -3.82 -4.25
C ILE A 45 -9.87 -4.07 -5.58
N LEU A 46 -10.60 -3.06 -6.05
CA LEU A 46 -11.21 -3.10 -7.38
C LEU A 46 -10.15 -2.94 -8.46
N GLN A 47 -10.18 -3.79 -9.47
CA GLN A 47 -9.29 -3.73 -10.63
C GLN A 47 -10.02 -4.06 -11.94
N ASN A 48 -9.53 -3.51 -13.06
CA ASN A 48 -10.00 -3.88 -14.40
C ASN A 48 -9.40 -5.25 -14.84
N LEU A 49 -9.71 -5.70 -16.07
CA LEU A 49 -9.14 -6.96 -16.60
C LEU A 49 -7.63 -6.90 -16.85
N GLU A 50 -7.07 -5.71 -17.04
CA GLU A 50 -5.63 -5.46 -17.16
C GLU A 50 -4.92 -5.47 -15.79
N LYS A 51 -5.70 -5.60 -14.70
CA LYS A 51 -5.29 -5.58 -13.28
C LYS A 51 -4.86 -4.20 -12.77
N ASP A 52 -5.22 -3.13 -13.47
CA ASP A 52 -5.07 -1.78 -12.95
C ASP A 52 -6.11 -1.52 -11.88
N TRP A 53 -5.68 -0.93 -10.77
CA TRP A 53 -6.57 -0.58 -9.67
C TRP A 53 -7.48 0.59 -10.03
N VAL A 54 -8.75 0.47 -9.65
CA VAL A 54 -9.75 1.50 -9.91
C VAL A 54 -9.47 2.73 -9.06
N LEU A 55 -9.21 3.84 -9.74
CA LEU A 55 -8.95 5.13 -9.14
C LEU A 55 -10.26 5.87 -8.83
N THR A 56 -10.37 6.39 -7.62
CA THR A 56 -11.45 7.29 -7.22
C THR A 56 -10.91 8.71 -7.09
N THR A 57 -11.37 9.62 -7.96
CA THR A 57 -11.08 11.05 -7.84
C THR A 57 -12.05 11.69 -6.87
N LEU A 58 -11.52 12.22 -5.78
CA LEU A 58 -12.24 12.98 -4.77
C LEU A 58 -11.96 14.46 -4.97
N SER A 59 -12.96 15.20 -5.42
CA SER A 59 -12.89 16.66 -5.57
C SER A 59 -13.42 17.35 -4.32
N ASN A 60 -12.71 18.39 -3.87
CA ASN A 60 -13.15 19.19 -2.74
C ASN A 60 -14.37 20.05 -3.13
N ARG A 61 -15.49 19.92 -2.41
CA ARG A 61 -16.72 20.68 -2.73
C ARG A 61 -16.56 22.19 -2.67
N ALA A 62 -15.68 22.69 -1.79
CA ALA A 62 -15.41 24.12 -1.64
C ALA A 62 -14.33 24.63 -2.62
N ASN A 63 -13.47 23.74 -3.13
CA ASN A 63 -12.48 24.06 -4.15
C ASN A 63 -12.31 22.90 -5.15
N PRO A 64 -13.12 22.86 -6.22
CA PRO A 64 -13.12 21.75 -7.17
C PRO A 64 -11.78 21.52 -7.90
N GLU A 65 -10.90 22.52 -7.95
CA GLU A 65 -9.55 22.38 -8.53
C GLU A 65 -8.61 21.52 -7.66
N LEU A 66 -8.95 21.32 -6.39
CA LEU A 66 -8.25 20.39 -5.50
C LEU A 66 -8.88 19.00 -5.63
N GLU A 67 -8.25 18.20 -6.47
CA GLU A 67 -8.53 16.77 -6.61
C GLU A 67 -7.56 15.94 -5.78
N LYS A 68 -8.06 14.82 -5.28
CA LYS A 68 -7.28 13.77 -4.65
C LYS A 68 -7.63 12.43 -5.27
N ARG A 69 -6.62 11.65 -5.63
CA ARG A 69 -6.75 10.36 -6.29
C ARG A 69 -6.53 9.26 -5.27
N ALA A 70 -7.60 8.57 -4.90
CA ALA A 70 -7.57 7.54 -3.87
C ALA A 70 -7.97 6.17 -4.41
N ILE A 71 -7.45 5.13 -3.79
CA ILE A 71 -7.88 3.75 -4.02
C ILE A 71 -8.53 3.23 -2.75
N TYR A 72 -9.57 2.43 -2.90
CA TYR A 72 -10.34 1.87 -1.80
C TYR A 72 -9.99 0.40 -1.59
N ALA A 73 -9.64 0.07 -0.36
CA ALA A 73 -9.27 -1.26 0.08
C ALA A 73 -10.31 -1.76 1.10
N TYR A 74 -11.09 -2.76 0.71
CA TYR A 74 -12.21 -3.29 1.47
C TYR A 74 -11.82 -4.53 2.29
N PRO A 75 -12.34 -4.72 3.51
CA PRO A 75 -11.95 -5.84 4.36
C PRO A 75 -12.60 -7.15 3.90
N THR A 76 -13.76 -7.08 3.24
CA THR A 76 -14.45 -8.24 2.67
C THR A 76 -14.97 -7.95 1.26
N LEU A 77 -15.17 -9.01 0.48
CA LEU A 77 -15.77 -8.91 -0.85
C LEU A 77 -17.19 -8.31 -0.83
N GLN A 78 -17.94 -8.49 0.24
CA GLN A 78 -19.32 -8.02 0.37
C GLN A 78 -19.41 -6.51 0.60
N ASP A 79 -18.32 -5.90 1.09
CA ASP A 79 -18.23 -4.46 1.33
C ASP A 79 -17.96 -3.66 0.05
N VAL A 80 -17.64 -4.34 -1.04
CA VAL A 80 -17.43 -3.74 -2.35
C VAL A 80 -18.78 -3.26 -2.88
N PRO A 81 -18.99 -1.95 -3.10
CA PRO A 81 -20.31 -1.44 -3.44
C PRO A 81 -20.78 -1.95 -4.79
N LEU A 82 -21.98 -2.56 -4.82
CA LEU A 82 -22.63 -2.98 -6.06
C LEU A 82 -22.92 -1.80 -7.01
N SER A 83 -23.09 -0.59 -6.46
CA SER A 83 -23.37 0.64 -7.21
C SER A 83 -22.15 1.24 -7.91
N LEU A 84 -20.93 0.82 -7.56
CA LEU A 84 -19.75 1.14 -8.39
C LEU A 84 -19.88 0.45 -9.77
N ASN A 85 -20.60 -0.67 -9.88
CA ASN A 85 -20.95 -1.28 -11.19
C ASN A 85 -22.00 -0.48 -11.99
N ALA A 86 -22.66 0.52 -11.41
CA ALA A 86 -23.68 1.31 -12.12
C ALA A 86 -23.08 2.44 -12.97
N GLY A 87 -21.75 2.62 -12.95
CA GLY A 87 -21.01 3.56 -13.80
C GLY A 87 -19.58 3.14 -14.14
N LEU A 88 -19.06 2.07 -13.54
CA LEU A 88 -17.84 1.40 -13.99
C LEU A 88 -18.17 0.38 -15.10
N ASP A 89 -17.21 0.18 -15.99
CA ASP A 89 -17.21 -0.86 -17.02
C ASP A 89 -17.63 -2.21 -16.41
N PRO A 90 -18.52 -3.01 -17.03
CA PRO A 90 -18.92 -4.37 -16.58
C PRO A 90 -17.77 -5.37 -16.38
N GLN A 91 -16.52 -4.92 -16.49
CA GLN A 91 -15.28 -5.67 -16.46
C GLN A 91 -14.43 -5.42 -15.20
N VAL A 92 -14.99 -4.79 -14.16
CA VAL A 92 -14.29 -4.58 -12.89
C VAL A 92 -14.52 -5.76 -11.93
N ILE A 93 -13.45 -6.24 -11.32
CA ILE A 93 -13.48 -7.30 -10.30
C ILE A 93 -12.80 -6.84 -9.02
N ALA A 94 -13.25 -7.36 -7.88
CA ALA A 94 -12.57 -7.18 -6.61
C ALA A 94 -11.58 -8.33 -6.39
N ALA A 95 -10.29 -8.01 -6.33
CA ALA A 95 -9.24 -9.00 -6.10
C ALA A 95 -8.69 -8.89 -4.67
N PRO A 96 -8.50 -10.02 -3.97
CA PRO A 96 -7.79 -10.02 -2.70
C PRO A 96 -6.30 -9.78 -2.94
N ILE A 97 -5.73 -8.80 -2.24
CA ILE A 97 -4.32 -8.44 -2.31
C ILE A 97 -3.75 -8.41 -0.89
N ALA A 98 -2.54 -8.96 -0.73
CA ALA A 98 -1.87 -8.99 0.56
C ALA A 98 -1.47 -7.58 1.00
N ILE A 99 -1.60 -7.25 2.29
CA ILE A 99 -1.33 -5.89 2.76
C ILE A 99 0.11 -5.43 2.46
N ALA A 100 1.09 -6.34 2.52
CA ALA A 100 2.46 -6.01 2.16
C ALA A 100 2.59 -5.61 0.69
N ASP A 101 1.93 -6.34 -0.23
CA ASP A 101 1.92 -6.02 -1.66
C ASP A 101 1.25 -4.68 -1.93
N ILE A 102 0.13 -4.40 -1.24
CA ILE A 102 -0.59 -3.13 -1.37
C ILE A 102 0.32 -1.95 -1.02
N LEU A 103 0.96 -2.02 0.15
CA LEU A 103 1.85 -0.96 0.64
C LEU A 103 3.09 -0.84 -0.25
N PHE A 104 3.67 -1.95 -0.69
CA PHE A 104 4.82 -1.95 -1.59
C PHE A 104 4.51 -1.25 -2.92
N GLN A 105 3.38 -1.60 -3.55
CA GLN A 105 2.96 -0.98 -4.82
C GLN A 105 2.63 0.50 -4.66
N LEU A 106 1.99 0.89 -3.54
CA LEU A 106 1.65 2.30 -3.27
C LEU A 106 2.86 3.23 -3.38
N VAL A 107 4.07 2.78 -3.01
CA VAL A 107 5.30 3.59 -3.08
C VAL A 107 5.54 4.16 -4.48
N ALA A 108 5.21 3.40 -5.52
CA ALA A 108 5.47 3.72 -6.93
C ALA A 108 4.21 3.98 -7.76
N LEU A 109 3.01 3.87 -7.17
CA LEU A 109 1.75 3.93 -7.90
C LEU A 109 1.34 5.37 -8.21
N GLU A 110 1.86 5.94 -9.30
CA GLU A 110 1.40 7.22 -9.83
C GLU A 110 0.21 7.01 -10.77
N PRO A 111 -0.85 7.85 -10.70
CA PRO A 111 -0.96 9.12 -9.98
C PRO A 111 -1.70 9.03 -8.63
N VAL A 112 -1.56 7.95 -7.87
CA VAL A 112 -2.33 7.75 -6.63
C VAL A 112 -1.74 8.57 -5.48
N ASP A 113 -2.58 9.28 -4.75
CA ASP A 113 -2.20 10.07 -3.58
C ASP A 113 -2.27 9.22 -2.30
N SER A 114 -3.23 8.31 -2.21
CA SER A 114 -3.49 7.53 -0.99
C SER A 114 -4.29 6.26 -1.23
N ILE A 115 -4.20 5.31 -0.31
CA ILE A 115 -5.13 4.19 -0.19
C ILE A 115 -5.94 4.36 1.09
N VAL A 116 -7.25 4.17 0.99
CA VAL A 116 -8.19 4.21 2.12
C VAL A 116 -8.57 2.78 2.46
N PHE A 117 -8.12 2.31 3.62
CA PHE A 117 -8.39 0.99 4.16
C PHE A 117 -9.61 1.03 5.06
N PHE A 118 -10.65 0.29 4.70
CA PHE A 118 -11.83 0.14 5.55
C PHE A 118 -11.60 -0.97 6.58
N GLU A 119 -11.68 -0.64 7.86
CA GLU A 119 -11.21 -1.53 8.94
C GLU A 119 -12.34 -2.36 9.57
N THR A 120 -13.59 -1.95 9.38
CA THR A 120 -14.76 -2.63 9.94
C THR A 120 -15.69 -3.05 8.80
N PRO A 121 -15.95 -4.35 8.59
CA PRO A 121 -16.94 -4.82 7.63
C PRO A 121 -18.31 -4.17 7.86
N GLY A 122 -18.99 -3.81 6.78
CA GLY A 122 -20.29 -3.13 6.79
C GLY A 122 -20.26 -1.66 7.20
N MET A 123 -19.09 -1.07 7.47
CA MET A 123 -18.98 0.34 7.87
C MET A 123 -17.96 1.11 7.01
N SER A 124 -18.40 2.22 6.42
CA SER A 124 -17.52 3.11 5.64
C SER A 124 -16.86 4.22 6.48
N THR A 125 -17.22 4.36 7.76
CA THR A 125 -16.78 5.48 8.62
C THR A 125 -15.49 5.20 9.39
N ASN A 126 -15.09 3.93 9.55
CA ASN A 126 -13.86 3.54 10.24
C ASN A 126 -12.78 3.18 9.22
N ALA A 127 -12.29 4.21 8.53
CA ALA A 127 -11.27 4.05 7.50
C ALA A 127 -9.93 4.66 7.94
N VAL A 128 -8.85 3.97 7.62
CA VAL A 128 -7.47 4.44 7.80
C VAL A 128 -6.93 4.80 6.43
N GLU A 129 -6.46 6.03 6.29
CA GLU A 129 -5.83 6.49 5.05
C GLU A 129 -4.31 6.44 5.16
N ILE A 130 -3.66 5.76 4.21
CA ILE A 130 -2.21 5.78 4.06
C ILE A 130 -1.87 6.60 2.82
N LYS A 131 -1.15 7.70 3.02
CA LYS A 131 -0.69 8.59 1.94
C LYS A 131 0.60 8.06 1.33
N ARG A 132 0.70 8.11 0.01
CA ARG A 132 1.92 7.72 -0.73
C ARG A 132 3.13 8.52 -0.28
N THR A 133 2.98 9.84 -0.16
CA THR A 133 4.07 10.75 0.22
C THR A 133 4.57 10.50 1.64
N GLU A 134 3.67 10.13 2.57
CA GLU A 134 4.05 9.77 3.93
C GLU A 134 4.83 8.46 3.96
N LEU A 135 4.37 7.45 3.21
CA LEU A 135 5.07 6.18 3.06
C LEU A 135 6.47 6.37 2.45
N GLN A 136 6.59 7.17 1.39
CA GLN A 136 7.86 7.51 0.76
C GLN A 136 8.82 8.21 1.73
N ARG A 137 8.32 9.17 2.52
CA ARG A 137 9.10 9.85 3.55
C ARG A 137 9.64 8.88 4.60
N LEU A 138 8.80 7.98 5.13
CA LEU A 138 9.21 6.98 6.13
C LEU A 138 10.27 6.01 5.59
N ILE A 139 10.14 5.61 4.31
CA ILE A 139 11.15 4.82 3.61
C ILE A 139 12.47 5.59 3.54
N GLN A 140 12.43 6.86 3.09
CA GLN A 140 13.61 7.69 2.95
C GLN A 140 14.35 7.87 4.29
N GLU A 141 13.62 8.15 5.38
CA GLU A 141 14.18 8.29 6.73
C GLU A 141 14.85 7.00 7.20
N THR A 142 14.21 5.85 6.96
CA THR A 142 14.74 4.54 7.34
C THR A 142 16.04 4.22 6.59
N LEU A 143 16.09 4.53 5.29
CA LEU A 143 17.30 4.31 4.48
C LEU A 143 18.43 5.23 4.92
N GLN A 144 18.17 6.52 5.17
CA GLN A 144 19.17 7.46 5.66
C GLN A 144 19.75 7.02 7.01
N GLN A 145 18.92 6.58 7.96
CA GLN A 145 19.39 6.08 9.26
C GLN A 145 20.30 4.85 9.14
N LYS A 146 20.04 3.95 8.17
CA LYS A 146 20.92 2.80 7.89
C LYS A 146 22.27 3.25 7.33
N HIS A 147 22.30 4.28 6.50
CA HIS A 147 23.55 4.84 5.95
C HIS A 147 24.34 5.67 6.98
N SER A 148 23.68 6.30 7.95
CA SER A 148 24.32 7.13 8.98
C SER A 148 24.89 6.36 10.18
N ARG A 149 24.76 5.02 10.23
CA ARG A 149 25.50 4.20 11.20
C ARG A 149 26.84 3.79 10.59
N PRO A 150 27.96 4.47 10.88
CA PRO A 150 29.26 3.93 10.56
C PRO A 150 29.42 2.59 11.29
N GLN A 151 29.75 1.54 10.55
CA GLN A 151 30.36 0.33 11.12
C GLN A 151 31.73 0.74 11.67
N ILE A 152 31.77 1.31 12.87
CA ILE A 152 33.00 1.48 13.61
C ILE A 152 33.34 0.09 14.14
N PRO A 153 34.44 -0.55 13.71
CA PRO A 153 34.87 -1.81 14.30
C PRO A 153 35.15 -1.56 15.78
N PRO A 154 34.77 -2.48 16.69
CA PRO A 154 35.18 -2.38 18.07
C PRO A 154 36.70 -2.50 18.11
N ASP A 155 37.35 -1.44 18.59
CA ASP A 155 38.70 -1.39 19.13
C ASP A 155 39.87 -1.78 18.20
N ILE A 156 40.65 -0.78 17.82
CA ILE A 156 42.10 -0.93 17.63
C ILE A 156 42.77 0.20 18.44
N ALA A 157 43.02 -0.04 19.73
CA ALA A 157 44.29 0.18 20.44
C ALA A 157 44.10 0.17 21.98
#